data_AF-A0A953S8D3-F1
#
_entry.id   AF-A0A953S8D3-F1
#
_cell.length_a   1.000
_cell.length_b   1.000
_cell.length_c   1.000
_cell.angle_alpha   90.00
_cell.angle_beta   90.00
_cell.angle_gamma   90.00
#
_symmetry.space_group_name_H-M   'P 1'
#
loop_
_entity.id
_entity.type
_entity.pdbx_description
1 polymer ?
#
loop_
_entity_poly.entity_id
_entity_poly.type
_entity_poly.pdbx_seq_one_letter_code
_entity_poly.pdbx_strand_id
1 'polypeptide(L)'
;MLKHTDDIFSRARQIQFSSIVVGAHADTPQRFLFDHKAASKFPKITETLLRRGCSEPGIPKILGEHTLRMTAERERVACALQAGKC
;
A
#
# COMPACT_ATOMS: atom_id res chain seq x y z
N MET A 1 -6.84 -19.93 29.74
CA MET A 1 -6.51 -18.54 29.39
C MET A 1 -5.38 -18.55 28.36
N LEU A 2 -5.69 -18.47 27.07
CA LEU A 2 -4.70 -18.44 25.96
C LEU A 2 -5.33 -17.82 24.69
N LYS A 3 -6.20 -16.81 24.83
CA LYS A 3 -6.89 -16.16 23.70
C LYS A 3 -6.36 -14.77 23.35
N HIS A 4 -5.42 -14.22 24.12
CA HIS A 4 -5.04 -12.81 24.00
C HIS A 4 -3.84 -12.56 23.07
N THR A 5 -2.90 -13.50 22.99
CA THR A 5 -1.69 -13.37 22.15
C THR A 5 -1.99 -13.61 20.67
N ASP A 6 -2.76 -14.65 20.33
CA ASP A 6 -3.15 -14.94 18.94
C ASP A 6 -3.98 -13.82 18.31
N ASP A 7 -4.76 -13.10 19.13
CA ASP A 7 -5.52 -11.93 18.72
C ASP A 7 -4.62 -10.76 18.29
N ILE A 8 -3.59 -10.45 19.09
CA ILE A 8 -2.63 -9.40 18.78
C ILE A 8 -1.85 -9.71 17.50
N PHE A 9 -1.35 -10.95 17.34
CA PHE A 9 -0.61 -11.34 16.13
C PHE A 9 -1.49 -11.28 14.88
N SER A 10 -2.74 -11.75 14.97
CA SER A 10 -3.69 -11.72 13.85
C SER A 10 -4.01 -10.30 13.44
N ARG A 11 -4.27 -9.42 14.42
CA ARG A 11 -4.59 -8.01 14.18
C ARG A 11 -3.39 -7.23 13.67
N ALA A 12 -2.19 -7.47 14.20
CA ALA A 12 -0.96 -6.85 13.72
C ALA A 12 -0.67 -7.24 12.26
N ARG A 13 -0.85 -8.52 11.91
CA ARG A 13 -0.72 -9.01 10.53
C ARG A 13 -1.72 -8.32 9.60
N GLN A 14 -2.97 -8.17 10.03
CA GLN A 14 -4.00 -7.48 9.25
C GLN A 14 -3.63 -6.00 9.01
N ILE A 15 -3.19 -5.29 10.05
CA ILE A 15 -2.75 -3.90 9.94
C ILE A 15 -1.59 -3.80 8.96
N GLN A 16 -0.53 -4.60 9.16
CA GLN A 16 0.65 -4.62 8.31
C GLN A 16 0.27 -4.84 6.84
N PHE A 17 -0.53 -5.87 6.53
CA PHE A 17 -0.95 -6.13 5.16
C PHE A 17 -1.78 -5.00 4.57
N SER A 18 -2.64 -4.36 5.38
CA SER A 18 -3.52 -3.28 4.92
C SER A 18 -2.83 -1.93 4.74
N SER A 19 -1.57 -1.79 5.16
CA SER A 19 -0.84 -0.52 5.22
C SER A 19 0.38 -0.47 4.29
N ILE A 20 0.65 -1.53 3.51
CA ILE A 20 1.76 -1.55 2.55
C ILE A 20 1.35 -0.82 1.26
N VAL A 21 2.20 0.10 0.80
CA VAL A 21 2.03 0.86 -0.45
C VAL A 21 3.37 0.94 -1.19
N VAL A 22 3.34 0.91 -2.53
CA VAL A 22 4.53 1.05 -3.37
C VAL A 22 4.77 2.51 -3.75
N GLY A 23 5.94 3.05 -3.42
CA GLY A 23 6.39 4.39 -3.83
C GLY A 23 7.72 4.32 -4.58
N ALA A 24 7.70 4.48 -5.91
CA ALA A 24 8.90 4.33 -6.74
C ALA A 24 9.79 5.59 -6.80
N HIS A 25 9.29 6.76 -6.37
CA HIS A 25 10.06 8.02 -6.39
C HIS A 25 10.74 8.26 -7.75
N ALA A 26 10.01 7.98 -8.83
CA ALA A 26 10.56 7.76 -10.17
C ALA A 26 11.28 8.99 -10.74
N ASP A 27 10.91 10.19 -10.27
CA ASP A 27 11.37 11.46 -10.83
C ASP A 27 12.50 12.11 -10.03
N THR A 28 13.16 11.36 -9.13
CA THR A 28 14.30 11.92 -8.40
C THR A 28 15.64 11.61 -9.03
N PRO A 29 16.51 12.62 -9.13
CA PRO A 29 17.78 12.50 -9.84
C PRO A 29 18.73 11.49 -9.18
N GLN A 30 18.47 11.13 -7.91
CA GLN A 30 19.20 10.11 -7.17
C GLN A 30 19.19 8.73 -7.86
N ARG A 31 18.18 8.42 -8.71
CA ARG A 31 18.10 7.18 -9.52
C ARG A 31 18.53 7.34 -10.98
N PHE A 32 18.80 8.55 -11.45
CA PHE A 32 19.29 8.81 -12.81
C PHE A 32 20.67 8.19 -13.07
N LEU A 33 21.48 7.99 -12.02
CA LEU A 33 22.83 7.44 -12.11
C LEU A 33 22.90 5.90 -12.15
N PHE A 34 21.82 5.17 -11.83
CA PHE A 34 21.92 3.72 -11.60
C PHE A 34 20.99 2.83 -12.43
N ASP A 35 19.84 3.29 -12.96
CA ASP A 35 19.10 2.44 -13.89
C ASP A 35 17.95 3.14 -14.65
N HIS A 36 18.01 3.07 -15.97
CA HIS A 36 17.08 3.62 -16.96
C HIS A 36 15.61 3.21 -16.71
N LYS A 37 14.72 4.21 -16.66
CA LYS A 37 13.24 4.16 -16.57
C LYS A 37 12.65 3.32 -15.42
N ALA A 38 12.54 3.92 -14.22
CA ALA A 38 11.93 3.30 -13.04
C ALA A 38 10.47 2.86 -13.24
N ALA A 39 9.68 3.60 -14.04
CA ALA A 39 8.25 3.31 -14.27
C ALA A 39 7.99 2.08 -15.16
N SER A 40 8.87 1.76 -16.11
CA SER A 40 8.68 0.59 -16.98
C SER A 40 8.97 -0.75 -16.30
N LYS A 41 9.53 -0.73 -15.07
CA LYS A 41 9.93 -1.91 -14.32
C LYS A 41 8.90 -2.38 -13.30
N PHE A 42 7.76 -1.69 -13.19
CA PHE A 42 6.66 -2.12 -12.31
C PHE A 42 6.20 -3.56 -12.54
N PRO A 43 6.19 -4.12 -13.77
CA PRO A 43 5.87 -5.55 -13.93
C PRO A 43 6.78 -6.49 -13.14
N LYS A 44 8.06 -6.13 -12.92
CA LYS A 44 9.01 -6.93 -12.12
C LYS A 44 8.65 -6.96 -10.62
N ILE A 45 7.98 -5.93 -10.10
CA ILE A 45 7.53 -5.94 -8.71
C ILE A 45 6.41 -6.97 -8.52
N THR A 46 5.49 -7.06 -9.49
CA THR A 46 4.41 -8.05 -9.50
C THR A 46 4.96 -9.47 -9.52
N GLU A 47 5.91 -9.74 -10.42
CA GLU A 47 6.60 -11.03 -10.49
C GLU A 47 7.29 -11.39 -9.17
N THR A 48 7.98 -10.43 -8.56
CA THR A 48 8.66 -10.64 -7.27
C THR A 48 7.68 -10.92 -6.13
N LEU A 49 6.53 -10.24 -6.10
CA LEU A 49 5.49 -10.45 -5.10
C LEU A 49 4.87 -11.86 -5.23
N LEU A 50 4.58 -12.30 -6.46
CA LEU A 50 4.12 -13.66 -6.73
C LEU A 50 5.13 -14.71 -6.26
N ARG A 51 6.41 -14.55 -6.62
CA ARG A 51 7.49 -15.48 -6.21
C ARG A 51 7.64 -15.57 -4.70
N ARG A 52 7.37 -14.49 -3.96
CA ARG A 52 7.45 -14.44 -2.49
C ARG A 52 6.21 -15.00 -1.79
N GLY A 53 5.23 -15.49 -2.54
CA GLY A 53 4.01 -16.08 -1.98
C GLY A 53 2.96 -15.05 -1.56
N CYS A 54 3.01 -13.82 -2.09
CA CYS A 54 1.87 -12.92 -1.97
C CYS A 54 0.70 -13.50 -2.77
N SER A 55 -0.48 -13.55 -2.15
CA SER A 55 -1.68 -14.01 -2.84
C SER A 55 -2.02 -13.07 -4.01
N GLU A 56 -2.52 -13.63 -5.11
CA GLU A 56 -3.01 -12.85 -6.26
C GLU A 56 -3.96 -11.71 -5.86
N PRO A 57 -4.97 -11.91 -4.98
CA PRO A 57 -5.82 -10.81 -4.52
C PRO A 57 -5.11 -9.79 -3.60
N GLY A 58 -3.92 -10.12 -3.08
CA GLY A 58 -3.09 -9.20 -2.29
C GLY A 58 -2.25 -8.25 -3.14
N ILE A 59 -1.97 -8.60 -4.39
CA ILE A 59 -1.12 -7.80 -5.28
C ILE A 59 -1.80 -6.49 -5.68
N PRO A 60 -3.05 -6.46 -6.18
CA PRO A 60 -3.77 -5.20 -6.47
C PRO A 60 -3.84 -4.29 -5.24
N LYS A 61 -4.01 -4.89 -4.05
CA LYS A 61 -4.06 -4.17 -2.78
C LYS A 61 -2.78 -3.38 -2.50
N ILE A 62 -1.63 -4.04 -2.61
CA ILE A 62 -0.30 -3.45 -2.41
C ILE A 62 0.04 -2.44 -3.51
N LEU A 63 -0.35 -2.72 -4.75
CA LEU A 63 0.00 -1.88 -5.91
C LEU A 63 -0.83 -0.60 -5.99
N GLY A 64 -2.05 -0.57 -5.45
CA GLY A 64 -2.86 0.64 -5.54
C GLY A 64 -4.14 0.69 -4.71
N GLU A 65 -4.83 -0.42 -4.44
CA GLU A 65 -6.15 -0.32 -3.78
C GLU A 65 -6.04 0.23 -2.36
N HIS A 66 -4.95 -0.03 -1.63
CA HIS A 66 -4.72 0.58 -0.32
C HIS A 66 -4.61 2.11 -0.39
N THR A 67 -3.91 2.62 -1.41
CA THR A 67 -3.84 4.06 -1.69
C THR A 67 -5.23 4.61 -2.01
N LEU A 68 -5.99 3.95 -2.89
CA LEU A 68 -7.34 4.39 -3.27
C LEU A 68 -8.28 4.44 -2.07
N ARG A 69 -8.29 3.39 -1.24
CA ARG A 69 -9.08 3.36 0.00
C ARG A 69 -8.73 4.51 0.93
N MET A 70 -7.44 4.79 1.11
CA MET A 70 -6.97 5.86 1.98
C MET A 70 -7.35 7.24 1.43
N THR A 71 -7.22 7.45 0.12
CA THR A 71 -7.62 8.69 -0.56
C THR A 71 -9.14 8.92 -0.47
N ALA A 72 -9.95 7.88 -0.68
CA ALA A 72 -11.41 7.97 -0.55
C ALA A 72 -11.84 8.37 0.86
N GLU A 73 -11.24 7.77 1.89
CA GLU A 73 -11.54 8.14 3.29
C GLU A 73 -11.09 9.56 3.62
N ARG A 74 -9.89 9.96 3.15
CA ARG A 74 -9.39 11.32 3.29
C ARG A 74 -10.38 12.33 2.69
N GLU A 75 -10.91 12.06 1.51
CA GLU A 75 -11.87 12.93 0.83
C GLU A 75 -13.20 13.00 1.57
N ARG A 76 -13.72 11.86 2.05
CA ARG A 76 -14.94 11.83 2.87
C ARG A 76 -14.82 12.71 4.12
N VAL A 77 -13.72 12.56 4.86
CA VAL A 77 -13.44 13.36 6.07
C VAL A 77 -13.24 14.84 5.72
N ALA A 78 -12.51 15.14 4.65
CA ALA A 78 -12.33 16.53 4.19
C ALA A 78 -13.67 17.20 3.86
N CYS A 79 -14.57 16.51 3.15
CA CYS A 79 -15.91 16.99 2.85
C CYS A 79 -16.75 17.22 4.11
N ALA A 80 -16.75 16.27 5.06
CA ALA A 80 -17.47 16.42 6.32
C ALA A 80 -16.97 17.62 7.15
N LEU A 81 -15.66 17.81 7.21
CA LEU A 81 -15.05 18.96 7.89
C LEU A 81 -15.33 20.28 7.18
N GLN A 82 -15.51 20.29 5.86
CA GLN A 82 -15.92 21.49 5.12
C GLN A 82 -17.40 21.83 5.36
N ALA A 83 -18.28 20.82 5.41
CA ALA A 83 -19.71 21.01 5.66
C ALA A 83 -20.02 21.50 7.08
N GLY A 84 -19.19 21.13 8.08
CA GLY A 84 -19.31 21.60 9.46
C GLY A 84 -18.67 22.95 9.76
N LYS A 85 -18.15 23.67 8.75
CA LYS A 85 -17.58 25.03 8.89
C LYS A 85 -18.61 26.16 8.67
N CYS A 86 -19.89 25.83 8.57
CA CYS A 86 -21.00 26.78 8.47
C CYS A 86 -21.65 27.00 9.84
#